data_AF-A0A087UN74-F1
#
_entry.id   AF-A0A087UN74-F1
#
_cell.length_a   1.000
_cell.length_b   1.000
_cell.length_c   1.000
_cell.angle_alpha   90.00
_cell.angle_beta   90.00
_cell.angle_gamma   90.00
#
_symmetry.space_group_name_H-M   'P 1'
#
loop_
_entity.id
_entity.type
_entity.pdbx_description
1 polymer ?
#
loop_
_entity_poly.entity_id
_entity_poly.type
_entity_poly.pdbx_seq_one_letter_code
_entity_poly.pdbx_strand_id
1 'polypeptide(L)'
;MNAVGLVLTALPEAYWSVLNDRILEVMQSPLLANPSPDMDPFLMFDFAGSYNSMTELPCSYLVALTHAVWYHASIGQICTLTQLLKEKFKPAVKTEEQFLFICHLVAPFLQRFHVERTRYAMEITVELYEMLEAVDKNCEQLRYIDSVCDLLYHIKYMFIGDSIKNDVERSIRNLRPAIQRKLRFITHLNIEEMSVT
;
A
#
# COMPACT_ATOMS: atom_id res chain seq x y z
N MET A 1 12.72 -15.86 -9.19
CA MET A 1 12.54 -14.46 -8.72
C MET A 1 13.81 -13.87 -8.13
N ASN A 2 14.47 -14.51 -7.16
CA ASN A 2 15.68 -13.96 -6.52
C ASN A 2 16.81 -13.53 -7.48
N ALA A 3 17.19 -14.40 -8.43
CA ALA A 3 18.22 -14.08 -9.42
C ALA A 3 17.83 -12.89 -10.31
N VAL A 4 16.55 -12.76 -10.67
CA VAL A 4 16.04 -11.62 -11.44
C VAL A 4 16.16 -10.34 -10.62
N GLY A 5 15.82 -10.37 -9.34
CA GLY A 5 16.00 -9.24 -8.42
C GLY A 5 17.46 -8.76 -8.39
N LEU A 6 18.41 -9.66 -8.15
CA LEU A 6 19.84 -9.36 -8.14
C LEU A 6 20.35 -8.77 -9.46
N VAL A 7 19.94 -9.34 -10.59
CA VAL A 7 20.37 -8.87 -11.91
C VAL A 7 19.77 -7.49 -12.20
N LEU A 8 18.46 -7.30 -12.01
CA LEU A 8 17.79 -6.04 -12.32
C LEU A 8 18.30 -4.88 -11.47
N THR A 9 18.58 -5.09 -10.18
CA THR A 9 19.06 -4.02 -9.30
C THR A 9 20.51 -3.65 -9.55
N ALA A 10 21.30 -4.53 -10.17
CA ALA A 10 22.67 -4.24 -10.62
C ALA A 10 22.74 -3.49 -11.96
N LEU A 11 21.64 -3.44 -12.71
CA LEU A 11 21.56 -2.73 -13.99
C LEU A 11 21.19 -1.25 -13.82
N PRO A 12 21.45 -0.39 -14.83
CA PRO A 12 21.01 1.00 -14.82
C PRO A 12 19.48 1.17 -14.68
N GLU A 13 19.05 2.36 -14.27
CA GLU A 13 17.64 2.68 -14.02
C GLU A 13 16.67 2.31 -15.14
N ALA A 14 17.08 2.47 -16.40
CA ALA A 14 16.26 2.10 -17.55
C ALA A 14 15.78 0.63 -17.54
N TYR A 15 16.47 -0.27 -16.83
CA TYR A 15 16.10 -1.69 -16.76
C TYR A 15 15.13 -1.99 -15.62
N TRP A 16 15.38 -1.46 -14.42
CA TRP A 16 14.53 -1.76 -13.26
C TRP A 16 13.31 -0.83 -13.15
N SER A 17 13.34 0.36 -13.76
CA SER A 17 12.18 1.28 -13.79
C SER A 17 10.98 0.72 -14.54
N VAL A 18 11.18 -0.19 -15.49
CA VAL A 18 10.11 -0.90 -16.22
C VAL A 18 9.18 -1.66 -15.27
N LEU A 19 9.69 -2.12 -14.12
CA LEU A 19 8.86 -2.75 -13.09
C LEU A 19 7.78 -1.77 -12.57
N ASN A 20 8.12 -0.50 -12.41
CA ASN A 20 7.20 0.52 -11.93
C ASN A 20 6.05 0.73 -12.92
N ASP A 21 6.35 0.70 -14.22
CA ASP A 21 5.34 0.83 -15.26
C ASP A 21 4.43 -0.41 -15.30
N ARG A 22 4.97 -1.61 -15.06
CA ARG A 22 4.18 -2.85 -14.93
C ARG A 22 3.26 -2.86 -13.71
N ILE A 23 3.73 -2.33 -12.57
CA ILE A 23 2.89 -2.12 -11.38
C ILE A 23 1.71 -1.21 -11.73
N LEU A 24 1.99 -0.09 -12.41
CA LEU A 24 0.94 0.86 -12.80
C LEU A 24 -0.06 0.25 -13.80
N GLU A 25 0.42 -0.52 -14.77
CA GLU A 25 -0.42 -1.25 -15.73
C GLU A 25 -1.37 -2.22 -15.02
N VAL A 26 -0.88 -3.00 -14.05
CA VAL A 26 -1.71 -3.93 -13.28
C VAL A 26 -2.70 -3.18 -12.40
N MET A 27 -2.30 -2.08 -11.74
CA MET A 27 -3.21 -1.23 -10.97
C MET A 27 -4.38 -0.72 -11.84
N GLN A 28 -4.10 -0.35 -13.08
CA GLN A 28 -5.10 0.18 -14.02
C GLN A 28 -5.86 -0.91 -14.77
N SER A 29 -5.46 -2.17 -14.62
CA SER A 29 -6.12 -3.29 -15.28
C SER A 29 -7.58 -3.44 -14.79
N PRO A 30 -8.49 -3.98 -15.63
CA PRO A 30 -9.87 -4.21 -15.23
C PRO A 30 -10.00 -5.07 -13.96
N LEU A 31 -9.01 -5.91 -13.69
CA LEU A 31 -8.99 -6.79 -12.52
C LEU A 31 -8.99 -6.03 -11.19
N LEU A 32 -8.28 -4.89 -11.12
CA LEU A 32 -8.22 -4.06 -9.91
C LEU A 32 -9.09 -2.80 -10.03
N ALA A 33 -9.28 -2.27 -11.25
CA ALA A 33 -10.09 -1.08 -11.48
C ALA A 33 -11.60 -1.36 -11.51
N ASN A 34 -12.01 -2.55 -11.94
CA ASN A 34 -13.41 -3.01 -11.97
C ASN A 34 -13.53 -4.43 -11.39
N PRO A 35 -13.24 -4.58 -10.08
CA PRO A 35 -13.15 -5.89 -9.46
C PRO A 35 -14.50 -6.59 -9.40
N SER A 36 -14.52 -7.89 -9.64
CA SER A 36 -15.74 -8.69 -9.47
C SER A 36 -16.02 -8.91 -7.98
N PRO A 37 -17.31 -8.99 -7.57
CA PRO A 37 -17.66 -9.22 -6.17
C PRO A 37 -17.11 -10.54 -5.61
N ASP A 38 -16.98 -11.57 -6.45
CA ASP A 38 -16.55 -12.91 -6.04
C ASP A 38 -15.02 -13.06 -5.92
N MET A 39 -14.27 -12.03 -6.30
CA MET A 39 -12.82 -12.07 -6.28
C MET A 39 -12.29 -11.63 -4.91
N ASP A 40 -11.49 -12.50 -4.29
CA ASP A 40 -10.77 -12.21 -3.05
C ASP A 40 -9.35 -11.69 -3.37
N PRO A 41 -9.05 -10.40 -3.09
CA PRO A 41 -7.75 -9.81 -3.36
C PRO A 41 -6.60 -10.50 -2.64
N PHE A 42 -6.83 -11.03 -1.43
CA PHE A 42 -5.77 -11.68 -0.65
C PHE A 42 -5.28 -12.97 -1.33
N LEU A 43 -6.19 -13.74 -1.93
CA LEU A 43 -5.83 -14.91 -2.75
C LEU A 43 -5.16 -14.49 -4.05
N MET A 44 -5.56 -13.37 -4.64
CA MET A 44 -4.96 -12.88 -5.89
C MET A 44 -3.52 -12.41 -5.74
N PHE A 45 -3.15 -11.94 -4.55
CA PHE A 45 -1.79 -11.46 -4.26
C PHE A 45 -0.91 -12.56 -3.65
N ASP A 46 -1.49 -13.70 -3.27
CA ASP A 46 -0.75 -14.84 -2.73
C ASP A 46 -0.06 -15.66 -3.84
N PHE A 47 1.24 -15.42 -3.99
CA PHE A 47 2.08 -16.20 -4.90
C PHE A 47 2.19 -17.67 -4.51
N ALA A 48 2.28 -17.98 -3.21
CA ALA A 48 2.49 -19.35 -2.77
C ALA A 48 1.24 -20.21 -3.06
N GLY A 49 0.05 -19.69 -2.73
CA GLY A 49 -1.22 -20.32 -3.07
C GLY A 49 -1.38 -20.51 -4.58
N SER A 50 -1.19 -19.43 -5.35
CA SER A 50 -1.27 -19.42 -6.82
C SER A 50 -0.33 -20.44 -7.47
N TYR A 51 0.93 -20.49 -7.03
CA TYR A 51 1.92 -21.44 -7.53
C TYR A 51 1.56 -22.89 -7.18
N ASN A 52 1.18 -23.15 -5.93
CA ASN A 52 0.85 -24.51 -5.47
C ASN A 52 -0.43 -25.05 -6.11
N SER A 53 -1.39 -24.18 -6.42
CA SER A 53 -2.63 -24.53 -7.11
C SER A 53 -2.48 -24.58 -8.64
N MET A 54 -1.29 -24.32 -9.19
CA MET A 54 -1.04 -24.20 -10.63
C MET A 54 -1.97 -23.18 -11.32
N THR A 55 -2.43 -22.18 -10.58
CA THR A 55 -3.23 -21.07 -11.09
C THR A 55 -2.32 -19.89 -11.32
N GLU A 56 -1.92 -19.63 -12.56
CA GLU A 56 -1.03 -18.50 -12.87
C GLU A 56 -1.80 -17.18 -12.80
N LEU A 57 -1.74 -16.50 -11.65
CA LEU A 57 -2.33 -15.17 -11.47
C LEU A 57 -1.26 -14.10 -11.71
N PRO A 58 -1.37 -13.24 -12.73
CA PRO A 58 -0.36 -12.23 -13.04
C PRO A 58 -0.04 -11.29 -11.86
N CYS A 59 -1.05 -10.97 -11.04
CA CYS A 59 -0.89 -10.11 -9.86
C CYS A 59 0.02 -10.74 -8.81
N SER A 60 -0.17 -12.02 -8.48
CA SER A 60 0.62 -12.70 -7.44
C SER A 60 2.10 -12.79 -7.84
N TYR A 61 2.37 -13.10 -9.12
CA TYR A 61 3.72 -13.14 -9.67
C TYR A 61 4.37 -11.75 -9.68
N LEU A 62 3.61 -10.70 -10.01
CA LEU A 62 4.14 -9.34 -10.00
C LEU A 62 4.46 -8.86 -8.58
N VAL A 63 3.62 -9.16 -7.59
CA VAL A 63 3.91 -8.87 -6.17
C VAL A 63 5.22 -9.54 -5.76
N ALA A 64 5.34 -10.85 -6.00
CA ALA A 64 6.52 -11.61 -5.61
C ALA A 64 7.80 -11.19 -6.36
N LEU A 65 7.70 -10.84 -7.65
CA LEU A 65 8.82 -10.26 -8.39
C LEU A 65 9.21 -8.89 -7.84
N THR A 66 8.23 -8.03 -7.54
CA THR A 66 8.46 -6.70 -6.98
C THR A 66 9.16 -6.81 -5.63
N HIS A 67 8.70 -7.73 -4.78
CA HIS A 67 9.34 -8.01 -3.50
C HIS A 67 10.79 -8.48 -3.69
N ALA A 68 11.05 -9.39 -4.64
CA ALA A 68 12.41 -9.84 -4.92
C ALA A 68 13.33 -8.70 -5.40
N VAL A 69 12.82 -7.80 -6.26
CA VAL A 69 13.59 -6.64 -6.75
C VAL A 69 13.84 -5.63 -5.62
N TRP A 70 12.80 -5.25 -4.86
CA TRP A 70 12.94 -4.28 -3.76
C TRP A 70 13.78 -4.81 -2.61
N TYR A 71 13.81 -6.12 -2.38
CA TYR A 71 14.70 -6.74 -1.40
C TYR A 71 16.18 -6.52 -1.76
N HIS A 72 16.54 -6.63 -3.04
CA HIS A 72 17.92 -6.43 -3.53
C HIS A 72 18.24 -5.00 -3.93
N ALA A 73 17.26 -4.09 -3.91
CA ALA A 73 17.47 -2.69 -4.25
C ALA A 73 18.39 -2.04 -3.22
N SER A 74 19.33 -1.22 -3.66
CA SER A 74 20.10 -0.34 -2.75
C SER A 74 19.19 0.67 -2.06
N ILE A 75 19.67 1.29 -0.97
CA ILE A 75 18.93 2.36 -0.29
C ILE A 75 18.58 3.52 -1.25
N GLY A 76 19.50 3.87 -2.16
CA GLY A 76 19.24 4.92 -3.16
C GLY A 76 18.07 4.57 -4.09
N GLN A 77 18.04 3.34 -4.59
CA GLN A 77 16.95 2.83 -5.44
C GLN A 77 15.63 2.73 -4.67
N ILE A 78 15.64 2.19 -3.44
CA ILE A 78 14.39 2.00 -2.70
C ILE A 78 13.80 3.34 -2.20
N CYS A 79 14.64 4.35 -1.97
CA CYS A 79 14.19 5.69 -1.62
C CYS A 79 13.33 6.35 -2.73
N THR A 80 13.55 6.01 -4.02
CA THR A 80 12.71 6.56 -5.10
C THR A 80 11.25 6.08 -5.02
N LEU A 81 10.95 5.07 -4.19
CA LEU A 81 9.59 4.55 -4.00
C LEU A 81 8.64 5.60 -3.42
N THR A 82 9.09 6.49 -2.54
CA THR A 82 8.23 7.55 -1.97
C THR A 82 7.73 8.51 -3.05
N GLN A 83 8.64 8.97 -3.90
CA GLN A 83 8.29 9.80 -5.05
C GLN A 83 7.37 9.06 -6.02
N LEU A 84 7.68 7.79 -6.30
CA LEU A 84 6.85 6.94 -7.17
C LEU A 84 5.42 6.75 -6.64
N LEU A 85 5.28 6.51 -5.33
CA LEU A 85 3.99 6.38 -4.67
C LEU A 85 3.18 7.66 -4.83
N LYS A 86 3.80 8.81 -4.56
CA LYS A 86 3.12 10.11 -4.60
C LYS A 86 2.75 10.54 -6.02
N GLU A 87 3.66 10.40 -6.98
CA GLU A 87 3.52 10.97 -8.32
C GLU A 87 2.81 10.04 -9.30
N LYS A 88 2.96 8.72 -9.16
CA LYS A 88 2.39 7.75 -10.12
C LYS A 88 1.31 6.87 -9.51
N PHE A 89 1.57 6.22 -8.37
CA PHE A 89 0.65 5.20 -7.86
C PHE A 89 -0.59 5.79 -7.21
N LYS A 90 -0.43 6.75 -6.30
CA LYS A 90 -1.55 7.40 -5.60
C LYS A 90 -2.60 7.99 -6.54
N PRO A 91 -2.27 8.72 -7.62
CA PRO A 91 -3.26 9.20 -8.58
C PRO A 91 -4.07 8.10 -9.27
N ALA A 92 -3.53 6.87 -9.34
CA ALA A 92 -4.21 5.73 -9.96
C ALA A 92 -5.14 4.98 -8.98
N VAL A 93 -4.97 5.17 -7.67
CA VAL A 93 -5.76 4.47 -6.65
C VAL A 93 -7.15 5.10 -6.52
N LYS A 94 -8.18 4.32 -6.84
CA LYS A 94 -9.60 4.68 -6.78
C LYS A 94 -10.45 3.58 -6.15
N THR A 95 -10.04 2.32 -6.25
CA THR A 95 -10.75 1.17 -5.68
C THR A 95 -10.04 0.62 -4.45
N GLU A 96 -10.77 -0.16 -3.66
CA GLU A 96 -10.22 -0.83 -2.48
C GLU A 96 -9.12 -1.83 -2.86
N GLU A 97 -9.30 -2.55 -3.97
CA GLU A 97 -8.38 -3.57 -4.48
C GLU A 97 -7.05 -2.97 -4.95
N GLN A 98 -7.09 -1.79 -5.58
CA GLN A 98 -5.87 -1.05 -5.93
C GLN A 98 -5.11 -0.60 -4.68
N PHE A 99 -5.81 -0.14 -3.65
CA PHE A 99 -5.19 0.25 -2.39
C PHE A 99 -4.60 -0.96 -1.65
N LEU A 100 -5.33 -2.07 -1.57
CA LEU A 100 -4.83 -3.32 -0.99
C LEU A 100 -3.59 -3.82 -1.75
N PHE A 101 -3.55 -3.71 -3.07
CA PHE A 101 -2.39 -4.06 -3.87
C PHE A 101 -1.16 -3.22 -3.47
N ILE A 102 -1.32 -1.91 -3.33
CA ILE A 102 -0.24 -1.03 -2.83
C ILE A 102 0.21 -1.45 -1.43
N CYS A 103 -0.72 -1.72 -0.51
CA CYS A 103 -0.39 -2.20 0.83
C CYS A 103 0.44 -3.50 0.78
N HIS A 104 0.09 -4.46 -0.06
CA HIS A 104 0.85 -5.70 -0.23
C HIS A 104 2.25 -5.48 -0.80
N LEU A 105 2.42 -4.48 -1.66
CA LEU A 105 3.73 -4.12 -2.18
C LEU A 105 4.62 -3.48 -1.11
N VAL A 106 4.11 -2.46 -0.41
CA VAL A 106 4.96 -1.59 0.44
C VAL A 106 5.13 -2.07 1.87
N ALA A 107 4.11 -2.71 2.45
CA ALA A 107 4.11 -3.06 3.88
C ALA A 107 5.30 -3.97 4.29
N PRO A 108 5.71 -4.99 3.51
CA PRO A 108 6.85 -5.84 3.85
C PRO A 108 8.19 -5.09 3.97
N PHE A 109 8.30 -3.91 3.36
CA PHE A 109 9.51 -3.10 3.35
C PHE A 109 9.52 -1.99 4.41
N LEU A 110 8.44 -1.81 5.17
CA LEU A 110 8.36 -0.76 6.19
C LEU A 110 9.42 -0.90 7.28
N GLN A 111 9.74 -2.12 7.71
CA GLN A 111 10.86 -2.34 8.65
C GLN A 111 12.19 -1.86 8.06
N ARG A 112 12.42 -2.13 6.78
CA ARG A 112 13.64 -1.71 6.08
C ARG A 112 13.73 -0.19 5.99
N PHE A 113 12.64 0.48 5.59
CA PHE A 113 12.57 1.94 5.57
C PHE A 113 12.77 2.51 6.98
N HIS A 114 12.12 1.94 7.99
CA HIS A 114 12.23 2.40 9.37
C HIS A 114 13.68 2.38 9.88
N VAL A 115 14.40 1.28 9.65
CA VAL A 115 15.78 1.07 10.10
C VAL A 115 16.79 1.88 9.29
N GLU A 116 16.69 1.87 7.96
CA GLU A 116 17.68 2.54 7.11
C GLU A 116 17.46 4.06 7.04
N ARG A 117 16.18 4.49 6.95
CA ARG A 117 15.77 5.90 6.79
C ARG A 117 14.33 6.14 7.28
N THR A 118 14.14 6.30 8.59
CA THR A 118 12.81 6.41 9.24
C THR A 118 11.85 7.41 8.57
N ARG A 119 12.36 8.53 8.05
CA ARG A 119 11.57 9.52 7.30
C ARG A 119 10.77 8.92 6.14
N TYR A 120 11.33 7.95 5.42
CA TYR A 120 10.64 7.30 4.30
C TYR A 120 9.47 6.44 4.78
N ALA A 121 9.62 5.74 5.92
CA ALA A 121 8.51 5.01 6.51
C ALA A 121 7.36 5.95 6.92
N MET A 122 7.69 7.13 7.46
CA MET A 122 6.71 8.18 7.78
C MET A 122 5.99 8.68 6.52
N GLU A 123 6.75 9.07 5.49
CA GLU A 123 6.19 9.57 4.22
C GLU A 123 5.29 8.53 3.55
N ILE A 124 5.73 7.26 3.44
CA ILE A 124 4.90 6.17 2.90
C ILE A 124 3.61 6.03 3.70
N THR A 125 3.69 6.09 5.03
CA THR A 125 2.50 5.93 5.88
C THR A 125 1.51 7.08 5.66
N VAL A 126 1.97 8.33 5.55
CA VAL A 126 1.09 9.46 5.22
C VAL A 126 0.40 9.24 3.87
N GLU A 127 1.14 8.81 2.84
CA GLU A 127 0.56 8.53 1.52
C GLU A 127 -0.48 7.41 1.57
N LEU A 128 -0.31 6.39 2.44
CA LEU A 128 -1.33 5.34 2.66
C LEU A 128 -2.63 5.91 3.25
N TYR A 129 -2.58 6.83 4.20
CA TYR A 129 -3.78 7.47 4.75
C TYR A 129 -4.49 8.34 3.71
N GLU A 130 -3.74 9.09 2.90
CA GLU A 130 -4.31 9.91 1.83
C GLU A 130 -4.91 9.06 0.70
N MET A 131 -4.32 7.91 0.38
CA MET A 131 -4.91 6.93 -0.55
C MET A 131 -6.18 6.30 0.01
N LEU A 132 -6.20 5.94 1.30
CA LEU A 132 -7.41 5.44 1.96
C LEU A 132 -8.54 6.47 1.93
N GLU A 133 -8.24 7.75 2.17
CA GLU A 133 -9.21 8.84 2.05
C GLU A 133 -9.78 8.96 0.63
N ALA A 134 -8.94 8.83 -0.39
CA ALA A 134 -9.39 8.87 -1.79
C ALA A 134 -10.31 7.70 -2.14
N VAL A 135 -9.95 6.48 -1.71
CA VAL A 135 -10.76 5.27 -1.90
C VAL A 135 -12.08 5.35 -1.15
N ASP A 136 -12.04 5.83 0.10
CA ASP A 136 -13.23 6.00 0.94
C ASP A 136 -14.27 6.93 0.29
N LYS A 137 -13.82 7.99 -0.40
CA LYS A 137 -14.71 8.91 -1.10
C LYS A 137 -15.21 8.37 -2.43
N ASN A 138 -14.46 7.48 -3.08
CA ASN A 138 -14.80 6.96 -4.40
C ASN A 138 -15.66 5.68 -4.34
N CYS A 139 -15.50 4.86 -3.30
CA CYS A 139 -16.22 3.60 -3.15
C CYS A 139 -17.43 3.74 -2.22
N GLU A 140 -18.59 3.20 -2.61
CA GLU A 140 -19.77 3.21 -1.73
C GLU A 140 -19.59 2.33 -0.50
N GLN A 141 -18.87 1.21 -0.63
CA GLN A 141 -18.60 0.25 0.44
C GLN A 141 -17.14 -0.21 0.37
N LEU A 142 -16.56 -0.49 1.54
CA LEU A 142 -15.22 -1.06 1.71
C LEU A 142 -15.35 -2.38 2.45
N ARG A 143 -15.06 -3.48 1.77
CA ARG A 143 -15.26 -4.86 2.22
C ARG A 143 -14.16 -5.34 3.17
N TYR A 144 -12.95 -4.80 3.02
CA TYR A 144 -11.73 -5.24 3.68
C TYR A 144 -11.16 -4.19 4.63
N ILE A 145 -12.00 -3.22 5.02
CA ILE A 145 -11.59 -2.09 5.84
C ILE A 145 -11.03 -2.48 7.21
N ASP A 146 -11.47 -3.61 7.77
CA ASP A 146 -10.91 -4.14 9.02
C ASP A 146 -9.44 -4.51 8.87
N SER A 147 -9.09 -5.28 7.83
CA SER A 147 -7.70 -5.62 7.52
C SER A 147 -6.84 -4.39 7.25
N VAL A 148 -7.40 -3.38 6.58
CA VAL A 148 -6.74 -2.09 6.37
C VAL A 148 -6.45 -1.40 7.71
N CYS A 149 -7.44 -1.33 8.60
CA CYS A 149 -7.27 -0.68 9.90
C CYS A 149 -6.23 -1.43 10.75
N ASP A 150 -6.26 -2.76 10.75
CA ASP A 150 -5.28 -3.60 11.46
C ASP A 150 -3.85 -3.33 10.96
N LEU A 151 -3.66 -3.24 9.64
CA LEU A 151 -2.38 -2.85 9.05
C LEU A 151 -1.95 -1.45 9.52
N LEU A 152 -2.84 -0.46 9.49
CA LEU A 152 -2.51 0.91 9.92
C LEU A 152 -2.15 0.98 11.41
N TYR A 153 -2.81 0.21 12.26
CA TYR A 153 -2.44 0.06 13.67
C TYR A 153 -1.10 -0.65 13.84
N HIS A 154 -0.85 -1.71 13.09
CA HIS A 154 0.43 -2.39 13.08
C HIS A 154 1.56 -1.40 12.73
N ILE A 155 1.35 -0.58 11.69
CA ILE A 155 2.31 0.45 11.29
C ILE A 155 2.52 1.47 12.41
N LYS A 156 1.42 1.95 13.03
CA LYS A 156 1.48 2.85 14.20
C LYS A 156 2.39 2.31 15.28
N TYR A 157 2.09 1.12 15.78
CA TYR A 157 2.74 0.59 16.98
C TYR A 157 4.14 0.03 16.72
N MET A 158 4.41 -0.47 15.51
CA MET A 158 5.70 -1.11 15.19
C MET A 158 6.73 -0.15 14.60
N PHE A 159 6.32 0.91 13.88
CA PHE A 159 7.27 1.72 13.10
C PHE A 159 7.22 3.22 13.40
N ILE A 160 6.05 3.85 13.47
CA ILE A 160 5.95 5.32 13.45
C ILE A 160 5.63 5.97 14.82
N GLY A 161 4.99 5.24 15.74
CA GLY A 161 4.45 5.79 16.98
C GLY A 161 3.46 6.95 16.71
N ASP A 162 3.71 8.08 17.36
CA ASP A 162 2.92 9.32 17.19
C ASP A 162 3.57 10.33 16.24
N SER A 163 4.65 9.95 15.54
CA SER A 163 5.48 10.90 14.77
C SER A 163 4.74 11.60 13.64
N ILE A 164 3.74 10.95 13.04
CA ILE A 164 2.95 11.50 11.92
C ILE A 164 1.52 11.86 12.33
N LYS A 165 1.23 11.91 13.64
CA LYS A 165 -0.13 12.09 14.17
C LYS A 165 -0.83 13.28 13.50
N ASN A 166 -0.16 14.42 13.47
CA ASN A 166 -0.71 15.67 12.93
C ASN A 166 -0.90 15.61 11.41
N ASP A 167 -0.04 14.89 10.70
CA ASP A 167 -0.09 14.78 9.24
C ASP A 167 -1.27 13.92 8.79
N VAL A 168 -1.58 12.84 9.52
CA VAL A 168 -2.66 11.90 9.17
C VAL A 168 -4.02 12.30 9.75
N GLU A 169 -4.05 13.21 10.73
CA GLU A 169 -5.29 13.62 11.40
C GLU A 169 -6.32 14.20 10.44
N ARG A 170 -5.87 15.03 9.49
CA ARG A 170 -6.73 15.59 8.45
C ARG A 170 -7.40 14.49 7.63
N SER A 171 -6.62 13.52 7.15
CA SER A 171 -7.16 12.43 6.35
C SER A 171 -8.14 11.59 7.14
N ILE A 172 -7.84 11.27 8.41
CA ILE A 172 -8.76 10.52 9.28
C ILE A 172 -10.07 11.28 9.49
N ARG A 173 -10.04 12.59 9.77
CA ARG A 173 -11.24 13.42 9.94
C ARG A 173 -12.13 13.47 8.70
N ASN A 174 -11.55 13.26 7.51
CA ASN A 174 -12.27 13.26 6.23
C ASN A 174 -12.85 11.89 5.84
N LEU A 175 -12.52 10.81 6.55
CA LEU A 175 -13.08 9.48 6.29
C LEU A 175 -14.54 9.39 6.74
N ARG A 176 -15.31 8.42 6.26
CA ARG A 176 -16.66 8.17 6.77
C ARG A 176 -16.65 7.80 8.26
N PRO A 177 -17.72 8.13 9.04
CA PRO A 177 -17.74 7.93 10.49
C PRO A 177 -17.49 6.49 10.96
N ALA A 178 -17.83 5.49 10.15
CA ALA A 178 -17.54 4.09 10.46
C ALA A 178 -16.02 3.82 10.56
N ILE A 179 -15.23 4.39 9.66
CA ILE A 179 -13.77 4.19 9.62
C ILE A 179 -13.09 5.05 10.67
N GLN A 180 -13.56 6.29 10.87
CA GLN A 180 -13.07 7.14 11.96
C GLN A 180 -13.17 6.44 13.32
N ARG A 181 -14.28 5.74 13.59
CA ARG A 181 -14.46 4.96 14.82
C ARG A 181 -13.47 3.79 14.92
N LYS A 182 -13.15 3.12 13.81
CA LYS A 182 -12.13 2.05 13.78
C LYS A 182 -10.73 2.62 14.05
N LEU A 183 -10.40 3.79 13.49
CA LEU A 183 -9.09 4.45 13.60
C LEU A 183 -8.97 5.46 14.76
N ARG A 184 -9.94 5.53 15.67
CA ARG A 184 -10.02 6.54 16.74
C ARG A 184 -8.77 6.62 17.63
N PHE A 185 -8.04 5.52 17.78
CA PHE A 185 -6.85 5.44 18.63
C PHE A 185 -5.56 5.81 17.88
N ILE A 186 -5.62 6.05 16.57
CA ILE A 186 -4.46 6.54 15.81
C ILE A 186 -4.10 7.96 16.25
N THR A 187 -5.10 8.85 16.33
CA THR A 187 -4.93 10.27 16.65
C THR A 187 -5.52 10.67 18.00
N HIS A 188 -6.09 9.72 18.76
CA HIS A 188 -6.84 10.02 19.99
C HIS A 188 -7.90 11.10 19.73
N LEU A 189 -8.65 10.98 18.63
CA LEU A 189 -9.77 11.88 18.35
C LEU A 189 -10.77 11.76 19.50
N ASN A 190 -11.05 12.88 20.17
CA ASN A 190 -12.16 12.94 21.12
C ASN A 190 -13.46 12.80 20.32
N ILE A 191 -14.07 11.62 20.38
CA ILE A 191 -15.31 11.27 19.66
C ILE A 191 -16.48 12.22 20.00
N GLU A 192 -16.38 12.97 21.09
CA GLU A 192 -17.39 13.94 21.55
C GLU A 192 -17.56 15.17 20.63
N GLU A 193 -16.58 15.50 19.77
CA GLU A 193 -16.71 16.63 18.82
C GLU A 193 -17.46 16.25 17.53
N MET A 194 -17.69 14.96 17.26
CA MET A 194 -18.26 14.50 15.98
C MET A 194 -19.79 14.49 15.92
N SER A 195 -20.49 14.79 17.03
CA SER A 195 -21.96 14.86 17.09
C SER A 195 -22.53 16.26 16.83
N VAL A 196 -21.69 17.24 16.45
CA VAL A 196 -22.13 18.62 16.21
C VAL A 196 -21.51 19.17 14.92
N THR A 197 -21.92 18.63 13.77
CA THR A 197 -21.99 19.28 12.44
C THR A 197 -22.74 18.36 11.49
#